data_AF-A0A024UE56-F1
#
_entry.id   AF-A0A024UE56-F1
#
_cell.length_a   1.000
_cell.length_b   1.000
_cell.length_c   1.000
_cell.angle_alpha   90.00
_cell.angle_beta   90.00
_cell.angle_gamma   90.00
#
_symmetry.space_group_name_H-M   'P 1'
#
loop_
_entity.id
_entity.type
_entity.pdbx_description
1 polymer ?
#
loop_
_entity_poly.entity_id
_entity_poly.type
_entity_poly.pdbx_seq_one_letter_code
_entity_poly.pdbx_strand_id
1 'polypeptide(L)'
;MALTTEVPETRRVAQLEQNQEEPHVDLTTPPVSDKEDEPRTSSPERFELETFTPFSSSHLWKLMSSFYDRQGVESWAQGIVPHFITSNTFIAKRYVQVFVAYLRDALTQLDPTEPLYIVELGTGSGKFSFYFLQWLHDMEAVLNLSFPLGQIRYVMTDFTDSNLKFWQTHPALAPFVQRGTLDFAIFDATHDSSLYLIHAKHSIVSESLQNPMCVIANYLFDTLHHELFRVEHSVLKQGLISVGSTRLNETDPLDPDIIKRLSNLYRYDAIDADYYTNPHINAVLKWYCDYYNDSPATFLVPIGALHAIERLKQLSRNEMLILSGDKGHTNPDHFRGLQDPHIAVHGSFSVMVNYHAVGIYVAHRGGFALHNPQEEASLKVSLFVVPQDTAPPPPQDGVDVEDLSIQRSAAYPNVAHVYDDTLVSFGPNDFFVMQKAMKEEVKAPSLKGVLALMKLSFYDADLFYKFRDVFLDQTPGATAKVKVDVMLCLQNTWRHYFQLDKEKDIAFEIGRVYYGMREYEEALRFYTRSLEEMGKHHVTYHNMGLCFYSTRRLPEALDCFQAATKLNSCYQKAATWLQRVQNELSPEQVVAGNEKEEHPPLVSMQQIDVEVPNPVDPL
;
A
#
# COMPACT_ATOMS: atom_id res chain seq x y z
N MET A 1 15.86 54.71 -33.22
CA MET A 1 17.06 55.12 -33.98
C MET A 1 17.97 55.84 -32.99
N ALA A 2 18.99 55.13 -32.48
CA ALA A 2 20.11 55.53 -31.59
C ALA A 2 20.55 54.23 -30.86
N LEU A 3 21.46 53.45 -31.43
CA LEU A 3 22.92 53.47 -31.21
C LEU A 3 23.37 52.80 -29.89
N THR A 4 23.61 51.49 -30.01
CA THR A 4 24.78 50.71 -29.57
C THR A 4 25.63 51.21 -28.40
N THR A 5 25.80 50.34 -27.40
CA THR A 5 27.06 50.22 -26.65
C THR A 5 27.30 48.74 -26.30
N GLU A 6 28.44 48.25 -26.74
CA GLU A 6 28.97 46.90 -26.52
C GLU A 6 29.40 46.71 -25.05
N VAL A 7 29.24 45.48 -24.54
CA VAL A 7 29.75 45.05 -23.24
C VAL A 7 30.99 44.17 -23.47
N PRO A 8 32.13 44.39 -22.79
CA PRO A 8 33.34 43.60 -22.99
C PRO A 8 33.33 42.30 -22.17
N GLU A 9 33.88 41.24 -22.77
CA GLU A 9 34.24 39.99 -22.13
C GLU A 9 35.25 40.22 -20.99
N THR A 10 34.99 39.63 -19.82
CA THR A 10 36.04 39.33 -18.84
C THR A 10 35.80 37.98 -18.16
N ARG A 11 36.76 37.08 -18.44
CA ARG A 11 37.22 35.88 -17.72
C ARG A 11 36.54 35.63 -16.37
N ARG A 12 35.83 34.50 -16.27
CA ARG A 12 35.55 33.83 -15.00
C ARG A 12 36.55 32.70 -14.76
N VAL A 13 37.16 32.80 -13.59
CA VAL A 13 38.03 31.83 -12.93
C VAL A 13 37.21 30.60 -12.57
N ALA A 14 37.73 29.41 -12.88
CA ALA A 14 37.16 28.14 -12.47
C ALA A 14 37.30 27.98 -10.94
N GLN A 15 36.17 27.87 -10.24
CA GLN A 15 36.09 27.27 -8.91
C GLN A 15 35.46 25.88 -9.07
N LEU A 16 36.20 24.88 -8.60
CA LEU A 16 35.78 23.49 -8.49
C LEU A 16 34.80 23.38 -7.31
N GLU A 17 33.53 23.13 -7.60
CA GLU A 17 32.57 22.61 -6.62
C GLU A 17 32.12 21.23 -7.09
N GLN A 18 32.41 20.22 -6.27
CA GLN A 18 31.96 18.85 -6.42
C GLN A 18 30.48 18.77 -6.02
N ASN A 19 29.59 18.73 -7.00
CA ASN A 19 28.24 18.18 -6.83
C ASN A 19 28.24 16.77 -7.41
N GLN A 20 27.94 15.78 -6.57
CA GLN A 20 27.58 14.45 -7.02
C GLN A 20 26.15 14.50 -7.55
N GLU A 21 26.03 14.54 -8.88
CA GLU A 21 24.78 14.31 -9.60
C GLU A 21 24.50 12.81 -9.66
N GLU A 22 23.30 12.40 -9.22
CA GLU A 22 22.73 11.09 -9.52
C GLU A 22 22.43 11.00 -11.04
N PRO A 23 22.67 9.86 -11.71
CA PRO A 23 22.55 9.79 -13.15
C PRO A 23 21.08 9.80 -13.58
N HIS A 24 20.71 10.88 -14.28
CA HIS A 24 19.59 10.90 -15.22
C HIS A 24 19.77 9.79 -16.26
N VAL A 25 18.90 8.77 -16.23
CA VAL A 25 18.78 7.79 -17.31
C VAL A 25 17.76 8.32 -18.31
N ASP A 26 18.29 8.84 -19.42
CA ASP A 26 17.53 9.29 -20.58
C ASP A 26 16.92 8.06 -21.29
N LEU A 27 15.59 7.94 -21.27
CA LEU A 27 14.83 6.92 -21.99
C LEU A 27 14.79 7.28 -23.48
N THR A 28 15.87 7.00 -24.20
CA THR A 28 15.86 7.03 -25.67
C THR A 28 16.06 5.61 -26.22
N THR A 29 14.99 5.07 -26.81
CA THR A 29 14.97 3.86 -27.62
C THR A 29 16.07 3.90 -28.69
N PRO A 30 16.91 2.86 -28.84
CA PRO A 30 17.82 2.78 -29.97
C PRO A 30 17.06 2.43 -31.26
N PRO A 31 17.53 2.87 -32.43
CA PRO A 31 16.85 2.63 -33.70
C PRO A 31 16.93 1.16 -34.11
N VAL A 32 15.81 0.66 -34.64
CA VAL A 32 15.67 -0.66 -35.27
C VAL A 32 16.67 -0.81 -36.42
N SER A 33 17.49 -1.86 -36.40
CA SER A 33 18.36 -2.21 -37.54
C SER A 33 17.78 -3.37 -38.33
N ASP A 34 17.34 -3.11 -39.56
CA ASP A 34 17.10 -4.12 -40.58
C ASP A 34 18.43 -4.74 -41.02
N LYS A 35 18.72 -5.96 -40.57
CA LYS A 35 19.63 -6.91 -41.27
C LYS A 35 19.19 -8.35 -41.04
N GLU A 36 18.72 -8.96 -42.11
CA GLU A 36 18.46 -10.39 -42.27
C GLU A 36 19.76 -11.24 -42.19
N ASP A 37 19.61 -12.45 -41.66
CA ASP A 37 20.41 -13.67 -41.80
C ASP A 37 21.92 -13.68 -41.46
N GLU A 38 22.22 -14.03 -40.20
CA GLU A 38 23.30 -14.99 -39.85
C GLU A 38 22.88 -15.82 -38.62
N PRO A 39 23.17 -17.14 -38.56
CA PRO A 39 22.85 -17.97 -37.40
C PRO A 39 23.80 -17.64 -36.25
N ARG A 40 23.34 -16.84 -35.27
CA ARG A 40 24.06 -16.63 -34.01
C ARG A 40 24.00 -17.90 -33.14
N THR A 41 24.85 -18.87 -33.44
CA THR A 41 25.07 -20.06 -32.60
C THR A 41 26.11 -19.79 -31.51
N SER A 42 25.73 -19.00 -30.51
CA SER A 42 26.17 -19.23 -29.14
C SER A 42 25.18 -18.50 -28.23
N SER A 43 24.25 -19.25 -27.63
CA SER A 43 23.49 -18.73 -26.50
C SER A 43 24.50 -18.24 -25.46
N PRO A 44 24.37 -17.01 -24.92
CA PRO A 44 25.29 -16.53 -23.89
C PRO A 44 25.35 -17.56 -22.76
N GLU A 45 26.55 -17.90 -22.31
CA GLU A 45 26.71 -18.83 -21.20
C GLU A 45 25.91 -18.30 -19.99
N ARG A 46 25.06 -19.16 -19.43
CA ARG A 46 24.20 -18.85 -18.28
C ARG A 46 24.29 -19.98 -17.26
N PHE A 47 24.10 -19.68 -15.99
CA PHE A 47 23.89 -20.68 -14.96
C PHE A 47 22.40 -21.06 -14.94
N GLU A 48 22.10 -22.31 -15.27
CA GLU A 48 20.73 -22.84 -15.19
C GLU A 48 20.43 -23.21 -13.74
N LEU A 49 19.51 -22.46 -13.12
CA LEU A 49 19.00 -22.75 -11.77
C LEU A 49 17.98 -23.88 -11.84
N GLU A 50 17.14 -23.88 -12.88
CA GLU A 50 16.13 -24.89 -13.12
C GLU A 50 15.87 -25.03 -14.62
N THR A 51 15.76 -26.29 -15.07
CA THR A 51 15.37 -26.58 -16.45
C THR A 51 13.88 -26.28 -16.70
N PHE A 52 13.36 -26.57 -17.90
CA PHE A 52 11.97 -26.26 -18.25
C PHE A 52 10.95 -26.93 -17.30
N THR A 53 10.23 -26.10 -16.54
CA THR A 53 9.14 -26.46 -15.62
C THR A 53 7.90 -25.58 -15.88
N PRO A 54 6.69 -26.01 -15.48
CA PRO A 54 5.50 -25.14 -15.50
C PRO A 54 5.77 -23.83 -14.77
N PHE A 55 5.29 -22.72 -15.31
CA PHE A 55 5.62 -21.38 -14.80
C PHE A 55 5.27 -21.26 -13.33
N SER A 56 4.11 -21.81 -12.92
CA SER A 56 3.58 -21.77 -11.55
C SER A 56 4.38 -22.60 -10.53
N SER A 57 5.25 -23.50 -11.00
CA SER A 57 6.07 -24.38 -10.15
C SER A 57 7.56 -24.07 -10.22
N SER A 58 7.92 -23.02 -10.96
CA SER A 58 9.30 -22.70 -11.28
C SER A 58 10.09 -22.14 -10.09
N HIS A 59 11.42 -22.19 -10.22
CA HIS A 59 12.37 -21.67 -9.23
C HIS A 59 12.25 -20.16 -8.97
N LEU A 60 11.58 -19.40 -9.85
CA LEU A 60 11.27 -17.99 -9.62
C LEU A 60 10.51 -17.81 -8.31
N TRP A 61 9.43 -18.57 -8.10
CA TRP A 61 8.58 -18.42 -6.91
C TRP A 61 9.33 -18.74 -5.60
N LYS A 62 10.33 -19.63 -5.67
CA LYS A 62 11.23 -19.94 -4.54
C LYS A 62 12.13 -18.75 -4.20
N LEU A 63 12.65 -18.04 -5.21
CA LEU A 63 13.44 -16.81 -5.02
C LEU A 63 12.61 -15.69 -4.38
N MET A 64 11.36 -15.52 -4.82
CA MET A 64 10.45 -14.53 -4.22
C MET A 64 10.10 -14.87 -2.77
N SER A 65 9.79 -16.12 -2.47
CA SER A 65 9.53 -16.56 -1.08
C SER A 65 10.74 -16.29 -0.18
N SER A 66 11.95 -16.63 -0.66
CA SER A 66 13.22 -16.35 0.02
C SER A 66 13.46 -14.85 0.25
N PHE A 67 13.06 -13.98 -0.68
CA PHE A 67 13.17 -12.53 -0.51
C PHE A 67 12.36 -12.04 0.70
N TYR A 68 11.07 -12.38 0.76
CA TYR A 68 10.17 -11.91 1.80
C TYR A 68 10.50 -12.51 3.18
N ASP A 69 10.88 -13.79 3.23
CA ASP A 69 11.36 -14.44 4.47
C ASP A 69 12.60 -13.75 5.05
N ARG A 70 13.54 -13.32 4.18
CA ARG A 70 14.79 -12.68 4.61
C ARG A 70 14.60 -11.20 4.99
N GLN A 71 13.68 -10.47 4.36
CA GLN A 71 13.52 -9.02 4.54
C GLN A 71 12.42 -8.63 5.55
N GLY A 72 11.30 -9.34 5.61
CA GLY A 72 10.18 -9.03 6.50
C GLY A 72 9.66 -7.58 6.37
N VAL A 73 9.28 -6.97 7.49
CA VAL A 73 8.67 -5.62 7.52
C VAL A 73 9.56 -4.51 6.92
N GLU A 74 10.88 -4.72 6.93
CA GLU A 74 11.86 -3.76 6.41
C GLU A 74 11.70 -3.55 4.90
N SER A 75 11.13 -4.53 4.17
CA SER A 75 10.75 -4.38 2.76
C SER A 75 9.91 -3.12 2.52
N TRP A 76 9.02 -2.77 3.45
CA TRP A 76 8.15 -1.60 3.32
C TRP A 76 8.71 -0.38 4.03
N ALA A 77 9.30 -0.55 5.22
CA ALA A 77 9.85 0.56 5.99
C ALA A 77 10.97 1.32 5.24
N GLN A 78 11.80 0.59 4.50
CA GLN A 78 12.91 1.16 3.70
C GLN A 78 12.47 1.53 2.27
N GLY A 79 11.19 1.34 1.93
CA GLY A 79 10.67 1.65 0.59
C GLY A 79 11.16 0.73 -0.52
N ILE A 80 11.72 -0.44 -0.22
CA ILE A 80 12.13 -1.45 -1.22
C ILE A 80 10.90 -1.89 -2.03
N VAL A 81 9.79 -2.19 -1.33
CA VAL A 81 8.49 -2.48 -1.92
C VAL A 81 7.60 -1.24 -1.81
N PRO A 82 7.20 -0.61 -2.94
CA PRO A 82 6.28 0.50 -2.94
C PRO A 82 4.93 0.10 -2.31
N HIS A 83 4.40 0.91 -1.40
CA HIS A 83 3.15 0.60 -0.70
C HIS A 83 2.15 1.75 -0.65
N PHE A 84 2.55 3.00 -0.93
CA PHE A 84 1.65 4.14 -0.75
C PHE A 84 0.35 4.01 -1.56
N ILE A 85 0.39 3.53 -2.80
CA ILE A 85 -0.81 3.43 -3.66
C ILE A 85 -1.87 2.46 -3.11
N THR A 86 -1.47 1.44 -2.35
CA THR A 86 -2.34 0.43 -1.72
C THR A 86 -2.55 0.63 -0.22
N SER A 87 -1.71 1.45 0.43
CA SER A 87 -1.68 1.63 1.90
C SER A 87 -1.78 3.10 2.28
N ASN A 88 -2.88 3.75 1.90
CA ASN A 88 -3.19 5.13 2.25
C ASN A 88 -4.65 5.27 2.75
N THR A 89 -4.94 6.38 3.41
CA THR A 89 -6.27 6.69 3.95
C THR A 89 -7.37 6.77 2.88
N PHE A 90 -7.04 7.18 1.65
CA PHE A 90 -8.00 7.26 0.53
C PHE A 90 -8.53 5.90 0.12
N ILE A 91 -7.65 4.96 -0.27
CA ILE A 91 -8.06 3.62 -0.72
C ILE A 91 -8.78 2.85 0.38
N ALA A 92 -8.30 2.93 1.63
CA ALA A 92 -8.93 2.27 2.77
C ALA A 92 -10.38 2.74 2.97
N LYS A 93 -10.63 4.06 2.89
CA LYS A 93 -11.99 4.59 3.00
C LYS A 93 -12.89 4.14 1.86
N ARG A 94 -12.37 4.07 0.62
CA ARG A 94 -13.15 3.59 -0.53
C ARG A 94 -13.52 2.12 -0.37
N TYR A 95 -12.60 1.30 0.14
CA TYR A 95 -12.88 -0.11 0.42
C TYR A 95 -13.95 -0.27 1.52
N VAL A 96 -13.91 0.54 2.59
CA VAL A 96 -14.98 0.55 3.60
C VAL A 96 -16.32 0.96 3.00
N GLN A 97 -16.35 1.96 2.10
CA GLN A 97 -17.59 2.38 1.44
C GLN A 97 -18.19 1.25 0.59
N VAL A 98 -17.36 0.55 -0.20
CA VAL A 98 -17.79 -0.59 -1.02
C VAL A 98 -18.23 -1.76 -0.13
N PHE A 99 -17.49 -2.06 0.93
CA PHE A 99 -17.86 -3.11 1.89
C PHE A 99 -19.20 -2.83 2.58
N VAL A 100 -19.44 -1.59 3.02
CA VAL A 100 -20.74 -1.18 3.60
C VAL A 100 -21.86 -1.28 2.56
N ALA A 101 -21.59 -0.96 1.30
CA ALA A 101 -22.55 -1.14 0.21
C ALA A 101 -22.89 -2.62 0.00
N TYR A 102 -21.90 -3.51 0.10
CA TYR A 102 -22.12 -4.96 0.10
C TYR A 102 -22.99 -5.40 1.27
N LEU A 103 -22.70 -4.94 2.50
CA LEU A 103 -23.54 -5.27 3.65
C LEU A 103 -25.01 -4.89 3.41
N ARG A 104 -25.29 -3.73 2.79
CA ARG A 104 -26.66 -3.30 2.46
C ARG A 104 -27.36 -4.25 1.49
N ASP A 105 -26.68 -4.66 0.43
CA ASP A 105 -27.24 -5.58 -0.56
C ASP A 105 -27.39 -7.00 0.02
N ALA A 106 -26.49 -7.41 0.91
CA ALA A 106 -26.44 -8.75 1.49
C ALA A 106 -27.22 -8.91 2.81
N LEU A 107 -27.86 -7.86 3.36
CA LEU A 107 -28.48 -7.89 4.71
C LEU A 107 -29.39 -9.09 4.97
N THR A 108 -30.14 -9.53 3.96
CA THR A 108 -31.09 -10.66 4.09
C THR A 108 -30.42 -12.03 4.15
N GLN A 109 -29.14 -12.10 3.76
CA GLN A 109 -28.32 -13.31 3.73
C GLN A 109 -27.41 -13.42 4.95
N LEU A 110 -27.21 -12.32 5.68
CA LEU A 110 -26.35 -12.26 6.87
C LEU A 110 -27.11 -12.64 8.14
N ASP A 111 -26.47 -13.45 8.99
CA ASP A 111 -26.90 -13.72 10.36
C ASP A 111 -26.26 -12.70 11.31
N PRO A 112 -27.04 -11.78 11.91
CA PRO A 112 -26.52 -10.74 12.80
C PRO A 112 -26.04 -11.26 14.17
N THR A 113 -26.30 -12.53 14.48
CA THR A 113 -25.85 -13.17 15.73
C THR A 113 -24.45 -13.80 15.60
N GLU A 114 -24.01 -14.02 14.37
CA GLU A 114 -22.75 -14.66 14.03
C GLU A 114 -21.71 -13.62 13.56
N PRO A 115 -20.41 -13.87 13.78
CA PRO A 115 -19.36 -12.97 13.30
C PRO A 115 -19.31 -12.93 11.77
N LEU A 116 -18.88 -11.78 11.23
CA LEU A 116 -18.49 -11.64 9.82
C LEU A 116 -17.00 -11.36 9.77
N TYR A 117 -16.26 -12.20 9.05
CA TYR A 117 -14.81 -12.11 8.96
C TYR A 117 -14.37 -11.35 7.72
N ILE A 118 -13.47 -10.39 7.91
CA ILE A 118 -12.70 -9.73 6.85
C ILE A 118 -11.27 -10.23 6.99
N VAL A 119 -10.79 -11.03 6.04
CA VAL A 119 -9.43 -11.58 6.02
C VAL A 119 -8.59 -10.78 5.03
N GLU A 120 -7.60 -10.05 5.52
CA GLU A 120 -6.60 -9.40 4.67
C GLU A 120 -5.43 -10.34 4.45
N LEU A 121 -5.24 -10.76 3.20
CA LEU A 121 -4.18 -11.65 2.79
C LEU A 121 -2.93 -10.84 2.41
N GLY A 122 -1.76 -11.23 2.95
CA GLY A 122 -0.51 -10.52 2.66
C GLY A 122 -0.49 -9.10 3.20
N THR A 123 -0.89 -8.92 4.47
CA THR A 123 -1.10 -7.61 5.09
C THR A 123 0.16 -6.71 5.13
N GLY A 124 1.35 -7.31 5.07
CA GLY A 124 2.63 -6.59 5.06
C GLY A 124 2.78 -5.68 6.29
N SER A 125 2.85 -4.37 6.08
CA SER A 125 3.02 -3.41 7.19
C SER A 125 1.82 -3.29 8.12
N GLY A 126 0.60 -3.62 7.69
CA GLY A 126 -0.63 -3.39 8.46
C GLY A 126 -1.14 -1.94 8.46
N LYS A 127 -0.48 -1.05 7.72
CA LYS A 127 -0.90 0.36 7.58
C LYS A 127 -2.27 0.51 6.92
N PHE A 128 -2.56 -0.29 5.89
CA PHE A 128 -3.89 -0.33 5.27
C PHE A 128 -4.96 -0.79 6.27
N SER A 129 -4.70 -1.89 7.00
CA SER A 129 -5.61 -2.46 7.99
C SER A 129 -5.98 -1.45 9.07
N PHE A 130 -5.00 -0.69 9.56
CA PHE A 130 -5.23 0.39 10.51
C PHE A 130 -6.23 1.42 9.98
N TYR A 131 -6.03 1.91 8.74
CA TYR A 131 -6.94 2.87 8.13
C TYR A 131 -8.33 2.28 7.89
N PHE A 132 -8.41 1.04 7.42
CA PHE A 132 -9.68 0.36 7.21
C PHE A 132 -10.48 0.27 8.52
N LEU A 133 -9.82 -0.16 9.61
CA LEU A 133 -10.43 -0.27 10.93
C LEU A 133 -10.86 1.09 11.50
N GLN A 134 -10.07 2.14 11.32
CA GLN A 134 -10.47 3.50 11.71
C GLN A 134 -11.73 3.96 10.97
N TRP A 135 -11.77 3.78 9.65
CA TRP A 135 -12.93 4.18 8.85
C TRP A 135 -14.15 3.33 9.15
N LEU A 136 -13.98 2.02 9.38
CA LEU A 136 -15.09 1.14 9.74
C LEU A 136 -15.69 1.55 11.11
N HIS A 137 -14.83 1.88 12.07
CA HIS A 137 -15.28 2.39 13.37
C HIS A 137 -16.01 3.73 13.24
N ASP A 138 -15.50 4.67 12.43
CA ASP A 138 -16.19 5.95 12.19
C ASP A 138 -17.57 5.78 11.57
N MET A 139 -17.73 4.77 10.71
CA MET A 139 -19.01 4.45 10.08
C MET A 139 -20.03 3.89 11.08
N GLU A 140 -19.59 3.26 12.18
CA GLU A 140 -20.47 2.70 13.20
C GLU A 140 -21.40 3.73 13.82
N ALA A 141 -20.93 4.96 14.03
CA ALA A 141 -21.71 6.03 14.63
C ALA A 141 -22.82 6.58 13.72
N VAL A 142 -22.76 6.31 12.41
CA VAL A 142 -23.66 6.93 11.41
C VAL A 142 -24.47 5.90 10.60
N LEU A 143 -24.09 4.62 10.65
CA LEU A 143 -24.78 3.56 9.94
C LEU A 143 -25.93 3.00 10.77
N ASN A 144 -27.11 2.96 10.15
CA ASN A 144 -28.28 2.26 10.67
C ASN A 144 -28.50 0.97 9.88
N LEU A 145 -27.71 -0.06 10.20
CA LEU A 145 -27.83 -1.40 9.61
C LEU A 145 -28.41 -2.36 10.65
N SER A 146 -29.23 -3.31 10.20
CA SER A 146 -29.70 -4.40 11.06
C SER A 146 -28.56 -5.36 11.45
N PHE A 147 -27.48 -5.39 10.68
CA PHE A 147 -26.26 -6.11 11.02
C PHE A 147 -25.36 -5.25 11.92
N PRO A 148 -25.03 -5.70 13.15
CA PRO A 148 -24.20 -4.93 14.06
C PRO A 148 -22.72 -4.95 13.64
N LEU A 149 -22.11 -3.79 13.38
CA LEU A 149 -20.69 -3.72 13.00
C LEU A 149 -19.74 -4.27 14.07
N GLY A 150 -20.17 -4.28 15.34
CA GLY A 150 -19.47 -4.96 16.43
C GLY A 150 -19.32 -6.48 16.26
N GLN A 151 -19.98 -7.11 15.29
CA GLN A 151 -19.77 -8.52 14.91
C GLN A 151 -18.69 -8.71 13.85
N ILE A 152 -18.14 -7.63 13.30
CA ILE A 152 -17.06 -7.72 12.31
C ILE A 152 -15.75 -8.07 13.02
N ARG A 153 -15.04 -9.04 12.45
CA ARG A 153 -13.71 -9.46 12.88
C ARG A 153 -12.75 -9.29 11.71
N TYR A 154 -11.88 -8.30 11.80
CA TYR A 154 -10.81 -8.10 10.84
C TYR A 154 -9.64 -8.99 11.22
N VAL A 155 -9.12 -9.77 10.29
CA VAL A 155 -8.00 -10.69 10.49
C VAL A 155 -6.87 -10.27 9.56
N MET A 156 -5.79 -9.77 10.14
CA MET A 156 -4.56 -9.50 9.38
C MET A 156 -3.77 -10.80 9.26
N THR A 157 -3.39 -11.14 8.03
CA THR A 157 -2.67 -12.38 7.74
C THR A 157 -1.44 -12.15 6.88
N ASP A 158 -0.40 -12.92 7.16
CA ASP A 158 0.85 -12.99 6.41
C ASP A 158 1.49 -14.35 6.71
N PHE A 159 2.40 -14.82 5.84
CA PHE A 159 3.07 -16.10 6.07
C PHE A 159 4.33 -15.94 6.94
N THR A 160 4.78 -14.69 7.20
CA THR A 160 6.00 -14.40 7.95
C THR A 160 5.74 -14.06 9.43
N ASP A 161 6.49 -14.70 10.33
CA ASP A 161 6.47 -14.40 11.77
C ASP A 161 6.95 -12.98 12.11
N SER A 162 7.81 -12.37 11.28
CA SER A 162 8.33 -11.03 11.51
C SER A 162 7.25 -9.96 11.44
N ASN A 163 6.35 -10.05 10.45
CA ASN A 163 5.25 -9.10 10.30
C ASN A 163 4.26 -9.23 11.46
N LEU A 164 3.95 -10.46 11.86
CA LEU A 164 3.12 -10.73 13.04
C LEU A 164 3.67 -10.07 14.32
N LYS A 165 4.96 -10.24 14.61
CA LYS A 165 5.61 -9.64 15.80
C LYS A 165 5.54 -8.11 15.77
N PHE A 166 5.67 -7.51 14.58
CA PHE A 166 5.53 -6.07 14.41
C PHE A 166 4.10 -5.63 14.76
N TRP A 167 3.07 -6.25 14.19
CA TRP A 167 1.66 -5.86 14.45
C TRP A 167 1.28 -6.01 15.92
N GLN A 168 1.69 -7.11 16.56
CA GLN A 168 1.38 -7.39 17.97
C GLN A 168 1.91 -6.33 18.94
N THR A 169 2.98 -5.62 18.56
CA THR A 169 3.60 -4.60 19.39
C THR A 169 3.27 -3.17 18.93
N HIS A 170 2.60 -3.01 17.78
CA HIS A 170 2.32 -1.70 17.22
C HIS A 170 1.19 -0.97 18.00
N PRO A 171 1.45 0.21 18.59
CA PRO A 171 0.51 0.88 19.49
C PRO A 171 -0.80 1.29 18.79
N ALA A 172 -0.75 1.65 17.50
CA ALA A 172 -1.94 2.05 16.75
C ALA A 172 -2.95 0.90 16.51
N LEU A 173 -2.51 -0.36 16.60
CA LEU A 173 -3.39 -1.54 16.42
C LEU A 173 -3.99 -2.03 17.75
N ALA A 174 -3.34 -1.72 18.88
CA ALA A 174 -3.73 -2.21 20.19
C ALA A 174 -5.19 -1.91 20.59
N PRO A 175 -5.77 -0.71 20.31
CA PRO A 175 -7.18 -0.45 20.62
C PRO A 175 -8.16 -1.40 19.92
N PHE A 176 -7.89 -1.76 18.66
CA PHE A 176 -8.76 -2.66 17.90
C PHE A 176 -8.66 -4.11 18.35
N VAL A 177 -7.47 -4.54 18.80
CA VAL A 177 -7.27 -5.86 19.43
C VAL A 177 -8.01 -5.92 20.77
N GLN A 178 -7.89 -4.89 21.61
CA GLN A 178 -8.58 -4.82 22.90
C GLN A 178 -10.10 -4.84 22.75
N ARG A 179 -10.62 -4.20 21.69
CA ARG A 179 -12.05 -4.22 21.34
C ARG A 179 -12.53 -5.58 20.79
N GLY A 180 -11.61 -6.46 20.39
CA GLY A 180 -11.93 -7.73 19.74
C GLY A 180 -12.38 -7.58 18.28
N THR A 181 -12.18 -6.42 17.67
CA THR A 181 -12.47 -6.18 16.24
C THR A 181 -11.32 -6.56 15.32
N LEU A 182 -10.10 -6.67 15.85
CA LEU A 182 -8.90 -7.07 15.12
C LEU A 182 -8.27 -8.32 15.74
N ASP A 183 -7.90 -9.27 14.89
CA ASP A 183 -7.11 -10.45 15.23
C ASP A 183 -6.00 -10.69 14.19
N PHE A 184 -5.09 -11.60 14.50
CA PHE A 184 -3.93 -11.93 13.67
C PHE A 184 -3.89 -13.44 13.40
N ALA A 185 -3.39 -13.83 12.23
CA ALA A 185 -3.08 -15.21 11.92
C ALA A 185 -1.84 -15.31 11.01
N ILE A 186 -1.03 -16.36 11.21
CA ILE A 186 -0.10 -16.80 10.17
C ILE A 186 -0.91 -17.61 9.15
N PHE A 187 -0.84 -17.22 7.88
CA PHE A 187 -1.56 -17.88 6.81
C PHE A 187 -0.79 -17.77 5.49
N ASP A 188 -0.43 -18.92 4.93
CA ASP A 188 0.15 -19.03 3.60
C ASP A 188 -0.96 -19.25 2.55
N ALA A 189 -1.24 -18.18 1.79
CA ALA A 189 -2.24 -18.18 0.72
C ALA A 189 -1.91 -19.13 -0.45
N THR A 190 -0.78 -19.83 -0.45
CA THR A 190 -0.46 -20.87 -1.44
C THR A 190 -0.81 -22.29 -0.97
N HIS A 191 -0.90 -22.55 0.34
CA HIS A 191 -1.09 -23.91 0.88
C HIS A 191 -2.21 -24.04 1.93
N ASP A 192 -2.40 -23.03 2.78
CA ASP A 192 -3.24 -23.17 3.97
C ASP A 192 -4.73 -23.20 3.63
N SER A 193 -5.49 -23.91 4.47
CA SER A 193 -6.94 -24.14 4.34
C SER A 193 -7.70 -23.93 5.65
N SER A 194 -7.04 -23.35 6.65
CA SER A 194 -7.62 -23.00 7.95
C SER A 194 -6.83 -21.84 8.55
N LEU A 195 -7.45 -21.04 9.42
CA LEU A 195 -6.80 -19.92 10.10
C LEU A 195 -6.87 -20.11 11.60
N TYR A 196 -5.73 -20.09 12.29
CA TYR A 196 -5.70 -20.00 13.75
C TYR A 196 -5.59 -18.54 14.18
N LEU A 197 -6.64 -18.04 14.84
CA LEU A 197 -6.73 -16.69 15.37
C LEU A 197 -5.95 -16.60 16.68
N ILE A 198 -4.97 -15.72 16.73
CA ILE A 198 -3.98 -15.67 17.82
C ILE A 198 -4.58 -15.11 19.10
N HIS A 199 -5.37 -14.04 19.02
CA HIS A 199 -5.96 -13.40 20.20
C HIS A 199 -7.24 -14.13 20.65
N ALA A 200 -8.12 -14.50 19.72
CA ALA A 200 -9.32 -15.27 20.02
C ALA A 200 -9.03 -16.72 20.44
N LYS A 201 -7.86 -17.26 20.10
CA LYS A 201 -7.46 -18.67 20.34
C LYS A 201 -8.46 -19.65 19.73
N HIS A 202 -8.89 -19.35 18.51
CA HIS A 202 -9.93 -20.06 17.80
C HIS A 202 -9.47 -20.38 16.38
N SER A 203 -9.80 -21.56 15.87
CA SER A 203 -9.51 -21.95 14.49
C SER A 203 -10.75 -21.83 13.62
N ILE A 204 -10.63 -21.04 12.55
CA ILE A 204 -11.57 -21.05 11.43
C ILE A 204 -11.17 -22.20 10.51
N VAL A 205 -12.09 -23.14 10.32
CA VAL A 205 -11.90 -24.35 9.52
C VAL A 205 -13.02 -24.48 8.49
N SER A 206 -12.93 -25.50 7.62
CA SER A 206 -13.96 -25.76 6.61
C SER A 206 -15.36 -25.79 7.22
N GLU A 207 -16.29 -25.08 6.59
CA GLU A 207 -17.72 -24.94 6.91
C GLU A 207 -18.02 -24.36 8.30
N SER A 208 -17.02 -23.75 8.98
CA SER A 208 -17.22 -23.23 10.33
C SER A 208 -17.96 -21.88 10.37
N LEU A 209 -17.90 -21.08 9.30
CA LEU A 209 -18.49 -19.74 9.27
C LEU A 209 -19.92 -19.75 8.72
N GLN A 210 -20.84 -19.12 9.45
CA GLN A 210 -22.24 -18.96 9.02
C GLN A 210 -22.42 -17.81 8.02
N ASN A 211 -21.70 -16.71 8.22
CA ASN A 211 -21.69 -15.58 7.30
C ASN A 211 -20.63 -15.77 6.19
N PRO A 212 -20.81 -15.12 5.03
CA PRO A 212 -19.79 -15.07 3.98
C PRO A 212 -18.46 -14.52 4.50
N MET A 213 -17.36 -15.00 3.92
CA MET A 213 -16.03 -14.46 4.19
C MET A 213 -15.76 -13.28 3.25
N CYS A 214 -15.28 -12.16 3.79
CA CYS A 214 -14.77 -11.06 2.99
C CYS A 214 -13.24 -11.14 2.95
N VAL A 215 -12.65 -10.94 1.77
CA VAL A 215 -11.21 -11.00 1.56
C VAL A 215 -10.71 -9.70 0.95
N ILE A 216 -9.58 -9.22 1.48
CA ILE A 216 -8.82 -8.12 0.89
C ILE A 216 -7.46 -8.68 0.45
N ALA A 217 -7.08 -8.46 -0.81
CA ALA A 217 -5.86 -8.96 -1.41
C ALA A 217 -5.17 -7.84 -2.21
N ASN A 218 -4.57 -6.87 -1.52
CA ASN A 218 -3.83 -5.78 -2.16
C ASN A 218 -2.36 -6.19 -2.34
N TYR A 219 -1.80 -6.05 -3.55
CA TYR A 219 -0.41 -6.44 -3.86
C TYR A 219 -0.08 -7.88 -3.45
N LEU A 220 -1.05 -8.77 -3.67
CA LEU A 220 -0.94 -10.19 -3.36
C LEU A 220 -1.12 -11.04 -4.60
N PHE A 221 -2.15 -10.77 -5.42
CA PHE A 221 -2.41 -11.63 -6.56
C PHE A 221 -1.24 -11.60 -7.55
N ASP A 222 -0.49 -10.49 -7.65
CA ASP A 222 0.72 -10.35 -8.47
C ASP A 222 1.94 -11.13 -7.96
N THR A 223 1.88 -11.58 -6.70
CA THR A 223 2.90 -12.38 -5.99
C THR A 223 2.41 -13.78 -5.64
N LEU A 224 1.25 -14.21 -6.15
CA LEU A 224 0.84 -15.63 -6.14
C LEU A 224 1.24 -16.31 -7.45
N HIS A 225 1.29 -17.64 -7.43
CA HIS A 225 1.69 -18.41 -8.60
C HIS A 225 0.80 -18.11 -9.81
N HIS A 226 1.42 -17.88 -10.95
CA HIS A 226 0.75 -17.78 -12.25
C HIS A 226 1.14 -18.95 -13.13
N GLU A 227 0.26 -19.34 -14.04
CA GLU A 227 0.59 -20.26 -15.12
C GLU A 227 0.65 -19.48 -16.45
N LEU A 228 1.55 -19.91 -17.34
CA LEU A 228 1.75 -19.29 -18.64
C LEU A 228 1.03 -20.09 -19.72
N PHE A 229 0.24 -19.42 -20.55
CA PHE A 229 -0.45 -20.04 -21.68
C PHE A 229 -0.25 -19.25 -22.97
N ARG A 230 -0.41 -19.94 -24.09
CA ARG A 230 -0.37 -19.36 -25.42
C ARG A 230 -1.45 -19.98 -26.29
N VAL A 231 -2.16 -19.16 -27.05
CA VAL A 231 -3.05 -19.60 -28.14
C VAL A 231 -2.40 -19.22 -29.46
N GLU A 232 -2.21 -20.21 -30.33
CA GLU A 232 -1.59 -20.02 -31.64
C GLU A 232 -2.24 -20.98 -32.65
N HIS A 233 -2.80 -20.43 -33.73
CA HIS A 233 -3.57 -21.21 -34.73
C HIS A 233 -4.68 -22.07 -34.09
N SER A 234 -5.46 -21.47 -33.18
CA SER A 234 -6.51 -22.16 -32.40
C SER A 234 -6.02 -23.35 -31.54
N VAL A 235 -4.71 -23.50 -31.33
CA VAL A 235 -4.12 -24.51 -30.43
C VAL A 235 -3.72 -23.85 -29.12
N LEU A 236 -4.27 -24.36 -28.02
CA LEU A 236 -3.85 -23.98 -26.67
C LEU A 236 -2.53 -24.67 -26.31
N LYS A 237 -1.61 -23.92 -25.72
CA LYS A 237 -0.29 -24.38 -25.30
C LYS A 237 0.01 -23.94 -23.86
N GLN A 238 0.61 -24.81 -23.07
CA GLN A 238 1.23 -24.46 -21.80
C GLN A 238 2.63 -23.90 -22.05
N GLY A 239 2.95 -22.78 -21.41
CA GLY A 239 4.28 -22.22 -21.35
C GLY A 239 5.09 -22.84 -20.20
N LEU A 240 6.30 -23.29 -20.52
CA LEU A 240 7.30 -23.75 -19.58
C LEU A 240 8.45 -22.77 -19.54
N ILE A 241 9.06 -22.61 -18.38
CA ILE A 241 10.18 -21.71 -18.15
C ILE A 241 11.39 -22.51 -17.67
N SER A 242 12.56 -22.17 -18.19
CA SER A 242 13.83 -22.52 -17.57
C SER A 242 14.45 -21.27 -16.95
N VAL A 243 14.61 -21.31 -15.62
CA VAL A 243 15.10 -20.20 -14.81
C VAL A 243 16.62 -20.22 -14.79
N GLY A 244 17.23 -19.10 -15.13
CA GLY A 244 18.69 -18.99 -15.17
C GLY A 244 19.19 -17.65 -14.65
N SER A 245 20.50 -17.55 -14.49
CA SER A 245 21.23 -16.33 -14.17
C SER A 245 22.22 -16.01 -15.27
N THR A 246 22.45 -14.72 -15.52
CA THR A 246 23.51 -14.27 -16.44
C THR A 246 24.93 -14.54 -15.90
N ARG A 247 25.08 -14.95 -14.63
CA ARG A 247 26.35 -15.46 -14.09
C ARG A 247 26.57 -16.91 -14.48
N LEU A 248 27.83 -17.36 -14.44
CA LEU A 248 28.21 -18.75 -14.71
C LEU A 248 28.10 -19.67 -13.49
N ASN A 249 27.91 -19.11 -12.29
CA ASN A 249 27.76 -19.86 -11.04
C ASN A 249 26.97 -19.04 -10.03
N GLU A 250 26.03 -19.69 -9.34
CA GLU A 250 25.31 -19.15 -8.18
C GLU A 250 25.52 -20.09 -6.99
N THR A 251 26.26 -19.64 -5.98
CA THR A 251 26.61 -20.49 -4.83
C THR A 251 25.45 -20.71 -3.86
N ASP A 252 24.56 -19.73 -3.73
CA ASP A 252 23.28 -19.83 -3.04
C ASP A 252 22.16 -19.69 -4.10
N PRO A 253 21.52 -20.78 -4.53
CA PRO A 253 20.47 -20.72 -5.54
C PRO A 253 19.19 -20.03 -5.04
N LEU A 254 19.09 -19.70 -3.75
CA LEU A 254 17.97 -18.97 -3.15
C LEU A 254 18.35 -17.52 -2.76
N ASP A 255 19.51 -17.02 -3.18
CA ASP A 255 19.91 -15.63 -2.99
C ASP A 255 18.96 -14.70 -3.78
N PRO A 256 18.19 -13.82 -3.10
CA PRO A 256 17.26 -12.90 -3.78
C PRO A 256 17.93 -11.97 -4.78
N ASP A 257 19.23 -11.67 -4.64
CA ASP A 257 19.94 -10.84 -5.61
C ASP A 257 19.99 -11.46 -7.02
N ILE A 258 19.76 -12.78 -7.15
CA ILE A 258 19.62 -13.47 -8.44
C ILE A 258 18.50 -12.84 -9.28
N ILE A 259 17.43 -12.34 -8.66
CA ILE A 259 16.28 -11.73 -9.35
C ILE A 259 16.71 -10.56 -10.26
N LYS A 260 17.76 -9.82 -9.88
CA LYS A 260 18.30 -8.68 -10.65
C LYS A 260 19.03 -9.08 -11.93
N ARG A 261 19.28 -10.38 -12.13
CA ARG A 261 20.15 -10.93 -13.19
C ARG A 261 19.58 -12.18 -13.84
N LEU A 262 18.24 -12.32 -13.83
CA LEU A 262 17.53 -13.44 -14.44
C LEU A 262 17.83 -13.56 -15.95
N SER A 263 17.99 -14.80 -16.40
CA SER A 263 18.19 -15.19 -17.80
C SER A 263 17.27 -16.38 -18.12
N ASN A 264 16.00 -16.07 -18.32
CA ASN A 264 14.95 -17.06 -18.51
C ASN A 264 14.82 -17.46 -19.98
N LEU A 265 14.51 -18.73 -20.22
CA LEU A 265 14.12 -19.26 -21.52
C LEU A 265 12.71 -19.85 -21.43
N TYR A 266 11.97 -19.79 -22.53
CA TYR A 266 10.59 -20.24 -22.60
C TYR A 266 10.38 -21.30 -23.68
N ARG A 267 9.49 -22.25 -23.41
CA ARG A 267 9.03 -23.28 -24.34
C ARG A 267 7.52 -23.40 -24.25
N TYR A 268 6.83 -23.75 -25.33
CA TYR A 268 5.38 -23.85 -25.35
C TYR A 268 4.95 -25.18 -25.94
N ASP A 269 4.30 -26.00 -25.11
CA ASP A 269 3.89 -27.36 -25.44
C ASP A 269 2.35 -27.40 -25.58
N ALA A 270 1.82 -28.09 -26.60
CA ALA A 270 0.38 -28.16 -26.85
C ALA A 270 -0.36 -28.91 -25.74
N ILE A 271 -1.55 -28.43 -25.39
CA ILE A 271 -2.43 -29.01 -24.37
C ILE A 271 -3.89 -28.97 -24.83
N ASP A 272 -4.71 -29.82 -24.22
CA ASP A 272 -6.17 -29.75 -24.37
C ASP A 272 -6.78 -28.73 -23.40
N ALA A 273 -7.99 -28.25 -23.70
CA ALA A 273 -8.68 -27.26 -22.87
C ALA A 273 -9.22 -27.84 -21.54
N ASP A 274 -9.34 -29.17 -21.42
CA ASP A 274 -9.67 -29.90 -20.20
C ASP A 274 -8.43 -30.22 -19.33
N TYR A 275 -7.47 -29.30 -19.33
CA TYR A 275 -6.15 -29.45 -18.72
C TYR A 275 -6.16 -29.68 -17.20
N TYR A 276 -7.06 -29.00 -16.48
CA TYR A 276 -7.18 -29.10 -15.02
C TYR A 276 -8.34 -30.00 -14.59
N THR A 277 -8.30 -30.49 -13.36
CA THR A 277 -9.45 -31.19 -12.76
C THR A 277 -10.59 -30.24 -12.37
N ASN A 278 -10.30 -28.95 -12.17
CA ASN A 278 -11.31 -27.94 -11.84
C ASN A 278 -11.97 -27.42 -13.13
N PRO A 279 -13.28 -27.66 -13.34
CA PRO A 279 -13.97 -27.27 -14.57
C PRO A 279 -14.07 -25.75 -14.75
N HIS A 280 -14.05 -24.96 -13.66
CA HIS A 280 -14.12 -23.51 -13.76
C HIS A 280 -12.79 -22.90 -14.23
N ILE A 281 -11.66 -23.55 -13.94
CA ILE A 281 -10.35 -23.13 -14.48
C ILE A 281 -10.28 -23.51 -15.97
N ASN A 282 -10.75 -24.71 -16.35
CA ASN A 282 -10.83 -25.09 -17.77
C ASN A 282 -11.75 -24.16 -18.58
N ALA A 283 -12.84 -23.66 -17.98
CA ALA A 283 -13.70 -22.67 -18.63
C ALA A 283 -12.97 -21.36 -18.96
N VAL A 284 -12.04 -20.92 -18.11
CA VAL A 284 -11.16 -19.78 -18.42
C VAL A 284 -10.29 -20.09 -19.65
N LEU A 285 -9.64 -21.25 -19.69
CA LEU A 285 -8.79 -21.64 -20.82
C LEU A 285 -9.59 -21.74 -22.12
N LYS A 286 -10.79 -22.34 -22.05
CA LYS A 286 -11.72 -22.42 -23.17
C LYS A 286 -12.12 -21.02 -23.66
N TRP A 287 -12.49 -20.12 -22.74
CA TRP A 287 -12.85 -18.74 -23.09
C TRP A 287 -11.72 -18.05 -23.86
N TYR A 288 -10.48 -18.14 -23.39
CA TYR A 288 -9.34 -17.52 -24.07
C TYR A 288 -9.00 -18.19 -25.41
N CYS A 289 -9.14 -19.51 -25.50
CA CYS A 289 -8.96 -20.23 -26.76
C CYS A 289 -10.00 -19.79 -27.81
N ASP A 290 -11.27 -19.68 -27.41
CA ASP A 290 -12.38 -19.25 -28.27
C ASP A 290 -12.26 -17.77 -28.65
N TYR A 291 -11.89 -16.90 -27.70
CA TYR A 291 -11.75 -15.45 -27.89
C TYR A 291 -10.61 -15.10 -28.87
N TYR A 292 -9.45 -15.72 -28.68
CA TYR A 292 -8.30 -15.44 -29.53
C TYR A 292 -8.44 -16.11 -30.90
N ASN A 293 -8.95 -17.35 -30.97
CA ASN A 293 -9.13 -18.13 -32.19
C ASN A 293 -7.98 -17.93 -33.21
N ASP A 294 -8.16 -17.05 -34.19
CA ASP A 294 -7.19 -16.76 -35.27
C ASP A 294 -6.12 -15.70 -34.92
N SER A 295 -6.28 -14.97 -33.81
CA SER A 295 -5.37 -13.94 -33.32
C SER A 295 -4.48 -14.49 -32.20
N PRO A 296 -3.19 -14.78 -32.45
CA PRO A 296 -2.34 -15.39 -31.44
C PRO A 296 -2.13 -14.49 -30.22
N ALA A 297 -1.95 -15.10 -29.06
CA ALA A 297 -1.77 -14.40 -27.78
C ALA A 297 -0.95 -15.25 -26.80
N THR A 298 -0.17 -14.57 -25.95
CA THR A 298 0.44 -15.17 -24.75
C THR A 298 -0.14 -14.49 -23.53
N PHE A 299 -0.68 -15.25 -22.58
CA PHE A 299 -1.33 -14.70 -21.40
C PHE A 299 -0.97 -15.50 -20.15
N LEU A 300 -1.06 -14.83 -19.00
CA LEU A 300 -0.93 -15.43 -17.69
C LEU A 300 -2.31 -15.72 -17.10
N VAL A 301 -2.43 -16.82 -16.36
CA VAL A 301 -3.60 -17.11 -15.51
C VAL A 301 -3.12 -17.14 -14.06
N PRO A 302 -3.71 -16.34 -13.14
CA PRO A 302 -3.29 -16.25 -11.74
C PRO A 302 -3.77 -17.48 -10.94
N ILE A 303 -3.23 -18.65 -11.27
CA ILE A 303 -3.70 -19.95 -10.76
C ILE A 303 -3.62 -20.05 -9.23
N GLY A 304 -2.63 -19.40 -8.61
CA GLY A 304 -2.48 -19.30 -7.16
C GLY A 304 -3.64 -18.55 -6.52
N ALA A 305 -4.09 -17.45 -7.13
CA ALA A 305 -5.27 -16.72 -6.67
C ALA A 305 -6.55 -17.57 -6.81
N LEU A 306 -6.72 -18.26 -7.95
CA LEU A 306 -7.88 -19.15 -8.15
C LEU A 306 -7.91 -20.28 -7.11
N HIS A 307 -6.75 -20.89 -6.82
CA HIS A 307 -6.64 -21.91 -5.78
C HIS A 307 -6.88 -21.34 -4.37
N ALA A 308 -6.42 -20.13 -4.06
CA ALA A 308 -6.70 -19.47 -2.79
C ALA A 308 -8.21 -19.24 -2.60
N ILE A 309 -8.92 -18.81 -3.66
CA ILE A 309 -10.38 -18.67 -3.65
C ILE A 309 -11.06 -20.01 -3.37
N GLU A 310 -10.65 -21.10 -4.04
CA GLU A 310 -11.22 -22.43 -3.81
C GLU A 310 -11.05 -22.91 -2.37
N ARG A 311 -9.91 -22.62 -1.72
CA ARG A 311 -9.68 -23.03 -0.34
C ARG A 311 -10.39 -22.14 0.67
N LEU A 312 -10.34 -20.82 0.49
CA LEU A 312 -10.93 -19.87 1.43
C LEU A 312 -12.46 -19.92 1.43
N LYS A 313 -13.10 -20.13 0.27
CA LYS A 313 -14.57 -20.22 0.21
C LYS A 313 -15.12 -21.37 1.04
N GLN A 314 -14.34 -22.44 1.20
CA GLN A 314 -14.73 -23.61 1.99
C GLN A 314 -14.85 -23.28 3.49
N LEU A 315 -14.26 -22.18 3.97
CA LEU A 315 -14.36 -21.79 5.38
C LEU A 315 -15.75 -21.25 5.75
N SER A 316 -16.49 -20.74 4.77
CA SER A 316 -17.87 -20.28 4.87
C SER A 316 -18.81 -21.27 4.17
N ARG A 317 -20.02 -20.81 3.81
CA ARG A 317 -20.98 -21.57 2.99
C ARG A 317 -20.63 -21.55 1.49
N ASN A 318 -19.34 -21.55 1.14
CA ASN A 318 -18.84 -21.30 -0.22
C ASN A 318 -19.15 -19.90 -0.77
N GLU A 319 -19.41 -18.94 0.12
CA GLU A 319 -19.75 -17.56 -0.23
C GLU A 319 -18.62 -16.62 0.16
N MET A 320 -18.24 -15.76 -0.78
CA MET A 320 -17.17 -14.79 -0.56
C MET A 320 -17.41 -13.45 -1.26
N LEU A 321 -16.93 -12.39 -0.62
CA LEU A 321 -16.63 -11.10 -1.23
C LEU A 321 -15.12 -10.94 -1.30
N ILE A 322 -14.57 -10.49 -2.43
CA ILE A 322 -13.14 -10.24 -2.59
C ILE A 322 -12.93 -8.84 -3.16
N LEU A 323 -12.06 -8.06 -2.54
CA LEU A 323 -11.49 -6.84 -3.09
C LEU A 323 -9.99 -7.05 -3.29
N SER A 324 -9.53 -6.92 -4.53
CA SER A 324 -8.13 -7.12 -4.89
C SER A 324 -7.59 -5.91 -5.63
N GLY A 325 -6.40 -5.46 -5.27
CA GLY A 325 -5.76 -4.27 -5.84
C GLY A 325 -4.32 -4.57 -6.24
N ASP A 326 -4.07 -4.71 -7.55
CA ASP A 326 -2.74 -5.06 -8.09
C ASP A 326 -2.46 -4.35 -9.41
N LYS A 327 -1.20 -4.41 -9.85
CA LYS A 327 -0.89 -4.19 -11.26
C LYS A 327 -1.48 -5.33 -12.08
N GLY A 328 -2.29 -5.00 -13.08
CA GLY A 328 -2.96 -6.04 -13.85
C GLY A 328 -3.73 -5.53 -15.06
N HIS A 329 -4.22 -6.48 -15.85
CA HIS A 329 -5.06 -6.24 -17.01
C HIS A 329 -6.48 -6.76 -16.77
N THR A 330 -7.45 -5.95 -17.17
CA THR A 330 -8.88 -6.29 -17.18
C THR A 330 -9.43 -6.43 -18.61
N ASN A 331 -8.68 -5.94 -19.59
CA ASN A 331 -8.98 -6.08 -21.01
C ASN A 331 -8.13 -7.23 -21.61
N PRO A 332 -8.75 -8.30 -22.13
CA PRO A 332 -8.05 -9.42 -22.75
C PRO A 332 -7.31 -9.04 -24.05
N ASP A 333 -7.64 -7.94 -24.72
CA ASP A 333 -6.92 -7.51 -25.94
C ASP A 333 -5.45 -7.16 -25.67
N HIS A 334 -5.09 -6.84 -24.43
CA HIS A 334 -3.70 -6.54 -24.04
C HIS A 334 -2.73 -7.72 -24.15
N PHE A 335 -3.22 -8.96 -24.27
CA PHE A 335 -2.37 -10.14 -24.39
C PHE A 335 -2.15 -10.58 -25.85
N ARG A 336 -2.68 -9.85 -26.84
CA ARG A 336 -2.49 -10.18 -28.26
C ARG A 336 -1.02 -10.10 -28.64
N GLY A 337 -0.59 -11.06 -29.44
CA GLY A 337 0.78 -11.23 -29.90
C GLY A 337 1.54 -12.32 -29.15
N LEU A 338 2.58 -12.83 -29.79
CA LEU A 338 3.44 -13.88 -29.25
C LEU A 338 4.66 -13.24 -28.59
N GLN A 339 4.52 -12.85 -27.32
CA GLN A 339 5.61 -12.36 -26.49
C GLN A 339 5.74 -13.24 -25.25
N ASP A 340 6.96 -13.36 -24.73
CA ASP A 340 7.19 -14.00 -23.44
C ASP A 340 6.75 -13.06 -22.30
N PRO A 341 6.34 -13.59 -21.13
CA PRO A 341 5.80 -12.76 -20.07
C PRO A 341 6.83 -11.77 -19.54
N HIS A 342 6.40 -10.52 -19.35
CA HIS A 342 7.21 -9.51 -18.67
C HIS A 342 7.25 -9.80 -17.16
N ILE A 343 8.46 -9.83 -16.60
CA ILE A 343 8.71 -9.98 -15.17
C ILE A 343 9.26 -8.65 -14.67
N ALA A 344 8.50 -7.94 -13.84
CA ALA A 344 8.93 -6.68 -13.25
C ALA A 344 9.83 -6.95 -12.04
N VAL A 345 10.99 -6.29 -11.95
CA VAL A 345 11.98 -6.50 -10.87
C VAL A 345 12.08 -5.27 -9.97
N HIS A 346 11.96 -5.46 -8.65
CA HIS A 346 11.95 -4.40 -7.63
C HIS A 346 12.54 -4.89 -6.28
N GLY A 347 13.70 -5.54 -6.32
CA GLY A 347 14.27 -6.25 -5.16
C GLY A 347 13.72 -7.67 -5.03
N SER A 348 12.40 -7.80 -5.17
CA SER A 348 11.70 -9.03 -5.55
C SER A 348 11.33 -9.00 -7.05
N PHE A 349 10.37 -9.83 -7.47
CA PHE A 349 9.68 -9.68 -8.75
C PHE A 349 8.17 -9.69 -8.59
N SER A 350 7.46 -9.19 -9.60
CA SER A 350 6.02 -9.43 -9.77
C SER A 350 5.65 -9.54 -11.26
N VAL A 351 4.45 -10.03 -11.53
CA VAL A 351 3.87 -10.15 -12.87
C VAL A 351 2.52 -9.46 -12.92
N MET A 352 2.05 -9.07 -14.11
CA MET A 352 0.73 -8.43 -14.25
C MET A 352 -0.39 -9.44 -13.98
N VAL A 353 -1.27 -9.13 -13.03
CA VAL A 353 -2.44 -9.95 -12.74
C VAL A 353 -3.40 -9.91 -13.90
N ASN A 354 -3.83 -11.07 -14.38
CA ASN A 354 -4.93 -11.16 -15.33
C ASN A 354 -6.27 -11.16 -14.57
N TYR A 355 -6.76 -9.97 -14.22
CA TYR A 355 -8.02 -9.81 -13.51
C TYR A 355 -9.22 -10.26 -14.33
N HIS A 356 -9.14 -10.15 -15.66
CA HIS A 356 -10.16 -10.69 -16.55
C HIS A 356 -10.33 -12.20 -16.36
N ALA A 357 -9.24 -12.97 -16.32
CA ALA A 357 -9.30 -14.42 -16.05
C ALA A 357 -9.97 -14.76 -14.71
N VAL A 358 -9.70 -13.97 -13.65
CA VAL A 358 -10.38 -14.12 -12.35
C VAL A 358 -11.87 -13.83 -12.49
N GLY A 359 -12.23 -12.79 -13.25
CA GLY A 359 -13.63 -12.44 -13.55
C GLY A 359 -14.39 -13.55 -14.27
N ILE A 360 -13.80 -14.12 -15.33
CA ILE A 360 -14.35 -15.27 -16.06
C ILE A 360 -14.53 -16.48 -15.13
N TYR A 361 -13.53 -16.78 -14.30
CA TYR A 361 -13.61 -17.86 -13.34
C TYR A 361 -14.78 -17.66 -12.35
N VAL A 362 -14.91 -16.47 -11.76
CA VAL A 362 -16.01 -16.16 -10.82
C VAL A 362 -17.38 -16.17 -11.52
N ALA A 363 -17.47 -15.63 -12.74
CA ALA A 363 -18.69 -15.65 -13.53
C ALA A 363 -19.11 -17.07 -13.92
N HIS A 364 -18.18 -17.94 -14.30
CA HIS A 364 -18.48 -19.34 -14.59
C HIS A 364 -18.96 -20.11 -13.34
N ARG A 365 -18.59 -19.66 -12.13
CA ARG A 365 -19.09 -20.20 -10.85
C ARG A 365 -20.46 -19.67 -10.43
N GLY A 366 -21.11 -18.84 -11.24
CA GLY A 366 -22.41 -18.25 -10.88
C GLY A 366 -22.32 -16.85 -10.27
N GLY A 367 -21.10 -16.35 -10.03
CA GLY A 367 -20.85 -15.03 -9.45
C GLY A 367 -20.78 -13.91 -10.48
N PHE A 368 -20.20 -12.79 -10.05
CA PHE A 368 -19.86 -11.67 -10.92
C PHE A 368 -18.59 -10.95 -10.44
N ALA A 369 -18.02 -10.17 -11.36
CA ALA A 369 -16.88 -9.31 -11.13
C ALA A 369 -17.19 -7.87 -11.55
N LEU A 370 -16.63 -6.91 -10.83
CA LEU A 370 -16.56 -5.51 -11.22
C LEU A 370 -15.09 -5.13 -11.40
N HIS A 371 -14.76 -4.54 -12.53
CA HIS A 371 -13.41 -4.17 -12.91
C HIS A 371 -13.32 -2.66 -13.17
N ASN A 372 -12.17 -2.07 -12.86
CA ASN A 372 -11.86 -0.74 -13.33
C ASN A 372 -11.49 -0.80 -14.84
N PRO A 373 -12.21 -0.09 -15.72
CA PRO A 373 -11.99 -0.12 -17.16
C PRO A 373 -10.80 0.73 -17.63
N GLN A 374 -10.16 1.52 -16.76
CA GLN A 374 -9.00 2.34 -17.10
C GLN A 374 -7.86 1.46 -17.63
N GLU A 375 -7.43 1.70 -18.87
CA GLU A 375 -6.43 0.83 -19.52
C GLU A 375 -5.02 1.05 -18.97
N GLU A 376 -4.61 2.31 -18.85
CA GLU A 376 -3.30 2.70 -18.32
C GLU A 376 -3.41 3.07 -16.84
N ALA A 377 -3.38 2.07 -15.97
CA ALA A 377 -3.43 2.24 -14.52
C ALA A 377 -2.24 1.53 -13.84
N SER A 378 -1.58 2.23 -12.92
CA SER A 378 -0.53 1.64 -12.08
C SER A 378 -1.08 0.71 -11.00
N LEU A 379 -2.38 0.81 -10.70
CA LEU A 379 -3.12 -0.06 -9.80
C LEU A 379 -4.53 -0.26 -10.37
N LYS A 380 -4.94 -1.51 -10.58
CA LYS A 380 -6.33 -1.87 -10.86
C LYS A 380 -6.94 -2.53 -9.62
N VAL A 381 -8.09 -2.02 -9.20
CA VAL A 381 -8.89 -2.64 -8.14
C VAL A 381 -10.04 -3.39 -8.77
N SER A 382 -10.22 -4.67 -8.44
CA SER A 382 -11.36 -5.49 -8.87
C SER A 382 -12.12 -6.02 -7.67
N LEU A 383 -13.44 -6.10 -7.80
CA LEU A 383 -14.33 -6.72 -6.83
C LEU A 383 -14.92 -8.01 -7.40
N PHE A 384 -14.98 -9.05 -6.58
CA PHE A 384 -15.58 -10.33 -6.94
C PHE A 384 -16.59 -10.77 -5.89
N VAL A 385 -17.75 -11.23 -6.33
CA VAL A 385 -18.74 -11.90 -5.46
C VAL A 385 -18.87 -13.35 -5.90
N VAL A 386 -18.45 -14.26 -5.04
CA VAL A 386 -18.54 -15.70 -5.24
C VAL A 386 -19.77 -16.21 -4.49
N PRO A 387 -20.78 -16.76 -5.18
CA PRO A 387 -21.98 -17.27 -4.55
C PRO A 387 -21.77 -18.69 -4.02
N GLN A 388 -22.72 -19.17 -3.22
CA GLN A 388 -22.81 -20.56 -2.81
C GLN A 388 -22.86 -21.50 -4.02
N ASP A 389 -22.20 -22.66 -3.94
CA ASP A 389 -22.10 -23.65 -5.03
C ASP A 389 -23.46 -24.23 -5.51
N THR A 390 -24.56 -23.93 -4.81
CA THR A 390 -25.94 -24.25 -5.24
C THR A 390 -26.52 -23.23 -6.23
N ALA A 391 -25.73 -22.24 -6.65
CA ALA A 391 -26.03 -21.31 -7.75
C ALA A 391 -26.36 -22.07 -9.06
N PRO A 392 -27.07 -21.46 -10.04
CA PRO A 392 -27.48 -22.14 -11.26
C PRO A 392 -26.30 -22.87 -11.94
N PRO A 393 -26.57 -23.97 -12.66
CA PRO A 393 -25.54 -24.79 -13.29
C PRO A 393 -24.58 -23.92 -14.12
N PRO A 394 -23.34 -24.39 -14.35
CA PRO A 394 -22.41 -23.69 -15.22
C PRO A 394 -23.10 -23.25 -16.51
N PRO A 395 -22.75 -22.05 -17.04
CA PRO A 395 -23.33 -21.55 -18.29
C PRO A 395 -23.35 -22.64 -19.36
N GLN A 396 -24.48 -22.82 -20.04
CA GLN A 396 -24.54 -23.73 -21.18
C GLN A 396 -23.62 -23.22 -22.29
N ASP A 397 -23.12 -24.13 -23.13
CA ASP A 397 -22.28 -23.77 -24.28
C ASP A 397 -22.94 -22.67 -25.13
N GLY A 398 -22.17 -21.62 -25.43
CA GLY A 398 -22.62 -20.48 -26.24
C GLY A 398 -23.26 -19.32 -25.45
N VAL A 399 -23.39 -19.42 -24.12
CA VAL A 399 -23.76 -18.27 -23.28
C VAL A 399 -22.51 -17.46 -22.93
N ASP A 400 -22.56 -16.16 -23.18
CA ASP A 400 -21.48 -15.24 -22.81
C ASP A 400 -21.44 -15.04 -21.29
N VAL A 401 -20.33 -15.46 -20.68
CA VAL A 401 -20.10 -15.38 -19.24
C VAL A 401 -19.90 -13.95 -18.75
N GLU A 402 -19.43 -13.04 -19.60
CA GLU A 402 -19.29 -11.63 -19.26
C GLU A 402 -20.66 -10.95 -19.16
N ASP A 403 -21.55 -11.23 -20.10
CA ASP A 403 -22.95 -10.76 -20.04
C ASP A 403 -23.66 -11.28 -18.78
N LEU A 404 -23.43 -12.54 -18.41
CA LEU A 404 -23.96 -13.11 -17.17
C LEU A 404 -23.41 -12.39 -15.93
N SER A 405 -22.11 -12.06 -15.91
CA SER A 405 -21.49 -11.29 -14.83
C SER A 405 -22.19 -9.94 -14.66
N ILE A 406 -22.41 -9.21 -15.76
CA ILE A 406 -23.11 -7.92 -15.76
C ILE A 406 -24.55 -8.08 -15.22
N GLN A 407 -25.30 -9.06 -15.72
CA GLN A 407 -26.69 -9.30 -15.30
C GLN A 407 -26.79 -9.62 -13.80
N ARG A 408 -25.86 -10.40 -13.27
CA ARG A 408 -25.84 -10.80 -11.85
C ARG A 408 -25.43 -9.65 -10.93
N SER A 409 -24.56 -8.75 -11.40
CA SER A 409 -24.19 -7.56 -10.63
C SER A 409 -25.41 -6.66 -10.30
N ALA A 410 -26.48 -6.74 -11.10
CA ALA A 410 -27.73 -5.99 -10.87
C ALA A 410 -28.46 -6.41 -9.57
N ALA A 411 -28.16 -7.58 -9.01
CA ALA A 411 -28.65 -8.00 -7.68
C ALA A 411 -27.94 -7.26 -6.52
N TYR A 412 -26.86 -6.54 -6.81
CA TYR A 412 -26.06 -5.77 -5.85
C TYR A 412 -25.95 -4.29 -6.28
N PRO A 413 -27.09 -3.57 -6.35
CA PRO A 413 -27.13 -2.21 -6.90
C PRO A 413 -26.33 -1.20 -6.06
N ASN A 414 -26.26 -1.37 -4.73
CA ASN A 414 -25.49 -0.46 -3.89
C ASN A 414 -23.99 -0.68 -4.12
N VAL A 415 -23.53 -1.94 -4.19
CA VAL A 415 -22.13 -2.26 -4.50
C VAL A 415 -21.74 -1.71 -5.87
N ALA A 416 -22.53 -1.99 -6.91
CA ALA A 416 -22.24 -1.55 -8.26
C ALA A 416 -22.11 -0.02 -8.35
N HIS A 417 -23.04 0.71 -7.73
CA HIS A 417 -23.02 2.17 -7.71
C HIS A 417 -21.82 2.74 -6.95
N VAL A 418 -21.54 2.22 -5.75
CA VAL A 418 -20.44 2.74 -4.92
C VAL A 418 -19.08 2.35 -5.50
N TYR A 419 -18.96 1.15 -6.09
CA TYR A 419 -17.75 0.74 -6.80
C TYR A 419 -17.46 1.68 -7.98
N ASP A 420 -18.47 2.00 -8.79
CA ASP A 420 -18.33 2.93 -9.91
C ASP A 420 -17.89 4.34 -9.44
N ASP A 421 -18.56 4.90 -8.44
CA ASP A 421 -18.24 6.24 -7.94
C ASP A 421 -16.84 6.32 -7.31
N THR A 422 -16.46 5.30 -6.54
CA THR A 422 -15.29 5.39 -5.64
C THR A 422 -14.03 4.69 -6.13
N LEU A 423 -14.16 3.73 -7.05
CA LEU A 423 -13.04 2.94 -7.57
C LEU A 423 -12.86 3.06 -9.08
N VAL A 424 -13.86 3.57 -9.82
CA VAL A 424 -13.79 3.81 -11.28
C VAL A 424 -13.73 5.30 -11.61
N SER A 425 -14.73 6.08 -11.21
CA SER A 425 -14.89 7.48 -11.61
C SER A 425 -13.78 8.39 -11.08
N PHE A 426 -13.36 8.19 -9.83
CA PHE A 426 -12.15 8.78 -9.26
C PHE A 426 -11.54 7.81 -8.25
N GLY A 427 -10.73 6.88 -8.76
CA GLY A 427 -10.21 5.75 -8.00
C GLY A 427 -8.83 5.99 -7.36
N PRO A 428 -8.29 4.96 -6.69
CA PRO A 428 -6.96 5.02 -6.09
C PRO A 428 -5.83 5.37 -7.07
N ASN A 429 -5.91 4.90 -8.32
CA ASN A 429 -4.95 5.24 -9.37
C ASN A 429 -5.00 6.74 -9.72
N ASP A 430 -6.20 7.30 -9.92
CA ASP A 430 -6.35 8.72 -10.28
C ASP A 430 -5.89 9.64 -9.15
N PHE A 431 -6.22 9.29 -7.89
CA PHE A 431 -5.68 9.97 -6.72
C PHE A 431 -4.15 9.94 -6.69
N PHE A 432 -3.56 8.76 -6.94
CA PHE A 432 -2.11 8.60 -6.97
C PHE A 432 -1.43 9.43 -8.06
N VAL A 433 -1.98 9.43 -9.27
CA VAL A 433 -1.49 10.26 -10.40
C VAL A 433 -1.60 11.74 -10.05
N MET A 434 -2.75 12.18 -9.53
CA MET A 434 -2.99 13.59 -9.26
C MET A 434 -2.07 14.16 -8.17
N GLN A 435 -1.89 13.42 -7.06
CA GLN A 435 -0.98 13.87 -5.99
C GLN A 435 0.49 13.85 -6.43
N LYS A 436 0.87 12.92 -7.31
CA LYS A 436 2.21 12.86 -7.91
C LYS A 436 2.45 14.06 -8.84
N ALA A 437 1.53 14.33 -9.77
CA ALA A 437 1.59 15.49 -10.66
C ALA A 437 1.69 16.81 -9.86
N MET A 438 0.90 16.94 -8.79
CA MET A 438 0.97 18.12 -7.93
C MET A 438 2.33 18.28 -7.22
N LYS A 439 3.03 17.20 -6.90
CA LYS A 439 4.34 17.25 -6.25
C LYS A 439 5.48 17.48 -7.24
N GLU A 440 5.42 16.85 -8.41
CA GLU A 440 6.54 16.76 -9.34
C GLU A 440 6.47 17.80 -10.47
N GLU A 441 5.28 18.16 -10.93
CA GLU A 441 5.09 19.05 -12.08
C GLU A 441 4.82 20.50 -11.65
N VAL A 442 4.23 20.70 -10.46
CA VAL A 442 3.94 22.03 -9.95
C VAL A 442 5.16 22.56 -9.18
N LYS A 443 5.85 23.55 -9.77
CA LYS A 443 7.05 24.16 -9.19
C LYS A 443 6.88 24.70 -7.77
N ALA A 444 5.73 25.31 -7.47
CA ALA A 444 5.43 25.91 -6.17
C ALA A 444 3.93 25.77 -5.85
N PRO A 445 3.49 24.61 -5.35
CA PRO A 445 2.09 24.40 -5.01
C PRO A 445 1.63 25.36 -3.92
N SER A 446 0.41 25.88 -4.05
CA SER A 446 -0.16 26.78 -3.04
C SER A 446 -0.64 26.02 -1.81
N LEU A 447 -0.57 26.64 -0.63
CA LEU A 447 -1.10 26.08 0.62
C LEU A 447 -2.58 25.68 0.51
N LYS A 448 -3.39 26.49 -0.18
CA LYS A 448 -4.82 26.16 -0.39
C LYS A 448 -5.01 24.93 -1.26
N GLY A 449 -4.21 24.79 -2.32
CA GLY A 449 -4.22 23.58 -3.16
C GLY A 449 -3.82 22.35 -2.36
N VAL A 450 -2.76 22.46 -1.55
CA VAL A 450 -2.30 21.34 -0.71
C VAL A 450 -3.36 20.99 0.34
N LEU A 451 -3.98 21.98 0.98
CA LEU A 451 -5.10 21.73 1.91
C LEU A 451 -6.29 21.05 1.24
N ALA A 452 -6.61 21.39 -0.02
CA ALA A 452 -7.65 20.69 -0.77
C ALA A 452 -7.27 19.23 -1.05
N LEU A 453 -6.00 18.99 -1.44
CA LEU A 453 -5.48 17.65 -1.64
C LEU A 453 -5.45 16.83 -0.34
N MET A 454 -5.12 17.45 0.79
CA MET A 454 -5.18 16.83 2.11
C MET A 454 -6.61 16.46 2.51
N LYS A 455 -7.62 17.31 2.21
CA LYS A 455 -9.03 16.95 2.43
C LYS A 455 -9.44 15.77 1.56
N LEU A 456 -9.01 15.76 0.30
CA LEU A 456 -9.30 14.68 -0.64
C LEU A 456 -8.66 13.35 -0.21
N SER A 457 -7.43 13.38 0.32
CA SER A 457 -6.77 12.19 0.85
C SER A 457 -7.37 11.70 2.15
N PHE A 458 -8.26 12.47 2.78
CA PHE A 458 -8.71 12.27 4.16
C PHE A 458 -7.59 12.41 5.20
N TYR A 459 -6.74 13.41 4.97
CA TYR A 459 -5.68 13.86 5.88
C TYR A 459 -4.56 12.83 6.07
N ASP A 460 -4.09 12.24 4.98
CA ASP A 460 -3.03 11.24 5.00
C ASP A 460 -1.68 11.77 5.54
N ALA A 461 -1.05 11.06 6.47
CA ALA A 461 0.19 11.46 7.11
C ALA A 461 1.40 11.49 6.15
N ASP A 462 1.50 10.55 5.22
CA ASP A 462 2.61 10.56 4.24
C ASP A 462 2.46 11.71 3.26
N LEU A 463 1.21 12.06 2.92
CA LEU A 463 0.92 13.19 2.05
C LEU A 463 1.23 14.51 2.73
N PHE A 464 0.89 14.68 4.01
CA PHE A 464 1.33 15.82 4.80
C PHE A 464 2.86 15.95 4.75
N TYR A 465 3.58 14.85 5.05
CA TYR A 465 5.04 14.85 5.05
C TYR A 465 5.62 15.22 3.69
N LYS A 466 5.03 14.72 2.60
CA LYS A 466 5.42 15.02 1.21
C LYS A 466 5.32 16.52 0.90
N PHE A 467 4.35 17.22 1.48
CA PHE A 467 4.11 18.65 1.26
C PHE A 467 4.48 19.53 2.46
N ARG A 468 5.21 19.02 3.45
CA ARG A 468 5.55 19.73 4.70
C ARG A 468 6.17 21.11 4.47
N ASP A 469 7.03 21.26 3.48
CA ASP A 469 7.68 22.55 3.16
C ASP A 469 6.66 23.62 2.76
N VAL A 470 5.59 23.23 2.06
CA VAL A 470 4.49 24.15 1.71
C VAL A 470 3.80 24.67 2.96
N PHE A 471 3.54 23.80 3.93
CA PHE A 471 2.97 24.20 5.22
C PHE A 471 3.92 25.11 5.98
N LEU A 472 5.21 24.76 6.06
CA LEU A 472 6.20 25.51 6.80
C LEU A 472 6.43 26.92 6.22
N ASP A 473 6.52 27.03 4.90
CA ASP A 473 6.85 28.29 4.23
C ASP A 473 5.66 29.23 4.12
N GLN A 474 4.45 28.70 3.89
CA GLN A 474 3.29 29.52 3.52
C GLN A 474 2.32 29.76 4.68
N THR A 475 2.26 28.88 5.69
CA THR A 475 1.33 29.04 6.82
C THR A 475 1.61 30.28 7.68
N PRO A 476 2.86 30.69 7.97
CA PRO A 476 3.13 31.87 8.80
C PRO A 476 2.49 33.15 8.27
N GLY A 477 2.54 33.34 6.94
CA GLY A 477 1.95 34.47 6.22
C GLY A 477 0.48 34.29 5.81
N ALA A 478 -0.14 33.17 6.13
CA ALA A 478 -1.53 32.89 5.76
C ALA A 478 -2.53 33.71 6.59
N THR A 479 -3.75 33.89 6.04
CA THR A 479 -4.84 34.56 6.76
C THR A 479 -5.30 33.71 7.94
N ALA A 480 -5.92 34.34 8.96
CA ALA A 480 -6.42 33.65 10.14
C ALA A 480 -7.35 32.46 9.80
N LYS A 481 -8.22 32.60 8.79
CA LYS A 481 -9.11 31.53 8.34
C LYS A 481 -8.35 30.33 7.77
N VAL A 482 -7.30 30.57 6.98
CA VAL A 482 -6.47 29.50 6.43
C VAL A 482 -5.66 28.82 7.54
N LYS A 483 -5.19 29.56 8.56
CA LYS A 483 -4.54 28.97 9.73
C LYS A 483 -5.46 28.01 10.48
N VAL A 484 -6.76 28.32 10.59
CA VAL A 484 -7.76 27.39 11.14
C VAL A 484 -7.88 26.12 10.30
N ASP A 485 -7.95 26.23 8.97
CA ASP A 485 -7.94 25.05 8.08
C ASP A 485 -6.65 24.22 8.25
N VAL A 486 -5.48 24.86 8.43
CA VAL A 486 -4.21 24.16 8.70
C VAL A 486 -4.27 23.43 10.03
N MET A 487 -4.71 24.06 11.12
CA MET A 487 -4.81 23.40 12.42
C MET A 487 -5.73 22.17 12.39
N LEU A 488 -6.88 22.27 11.72
CA LEU A 488 -7.77 21.13 11.50
C LEU A 488 -7.08 20.03 10.67
N CYS A 489 -6.33 20.40 9.63
CA CYS A 489 -5.56 19.46 8.84
C CYS A 489 -4.56 18.70 9.71
N LEU A 490 -3.73 19.41 10.49
CA LEU A 490 -2.68 18.80 11.32
C LEU A 490 -3.24 17.83 12.37
N GLN A 491 -4.36 18.19 13.02
CA GLN A 491 -5.03 17.33 13.99
C GLN A 491 -5.54 16.03 13.34
N ASN A 492 -6.20 16.13 12.18
CA ASN A 492 -6.68 14.95 11.46
C ASN A 492 -5.52 14.13 10.87
N THR A 493 -4.43 14.77 10.45
CA THR A 493 -3.20 14.08 10.03
C THR A 493 -2.66 13.20 11.14
N TRP A 494 -2.57 13.72 12.36
CA TRP A 494 -2.09 12.95 13.51
C TRP A 494 -3.01 11.77 13.86
N ARG A 495 -4.32 11.95 13.73
CA ARG A 495 -5.31 10.87 13.93
C ARG A 495 -5.06 9.69 12.98
N HIS A 496 -4.63 9.95 11.75
CA HIS A 496 -4.29 8.92 10.76
C HIS A 496 -2.79 8.62 10.69
N TYR A 497 -2.07 8.86 11.79
CA TYR A 497 -0.66 8.53 11.86
C TYR A 497 -0.44 7.05 12.19
N PHE A 498 0.37 6.38 11.38
CA PHE A 498 0.82 5.01 11.58
C PHE A 498 2.35 4.99 11.43
N GLN A 499 3.05 4.77 12.54
CA GLN A 499 4.51 4.80 12.60
C GLN A 499 5.11 3.57 11.89
N LEU A 500 5.42 3.71 10.60
CA LEU A 500 6.11 2.69 9.82
C LEU A 500 7.59 3.05 9.59
N ASP A 501 7.84 4.30 9.19
CA ASP A 501 9.17 4.79 8.82
C ASP A 501 9.80 5.55 9.99
N LYS A 502 10.82 4.96 10.61
CA LYS A 502 11.53 5.51 11.78
C LYS A 502 12.38 6.74 11.47
N GLU A 503 12.44 7.18 10.22
CA GLU A 503 13.09 8.45 9.85
C GLU A 503 12.07 9.58 9.63
N LYS A 504 10.78 9.25 9.47
CA LYS A 504 9.70 10.24 9.27
C LYS A 504 9.08 10.68 10.59
N ASP A 505 9.65 11.72 11.19
CA ASP A 505 9.10 12.34 12.40
C ASP A 505 7.92 13.28 12.08
N ILE A 506 6.72 12.69 11.91
CA ILE A 506 5.49 13.44 11.60
C ILE A 506 5.14 14.42 12.73
N ALA A 507 5.32 14.01 13.99
CA ALA A 507 5.02 14.85 15.14
C ALA A 507 5.89 16.12 15.14
N PHE A 508 7.20 15.98 14.89
CA PHE A 508 8.10 17.12 14.78
C PHE A 508 7.71 18.07 13.65
N GLU A 509 7.35 17.55 12.48
CA GLU A 509 6.93 18.39 11.36
C GLU A 509 5.62 19.13 11.65
N ILE A 510 4.64 18.48 12.31
CA ILE A 510 3.44 19.16 12.79
C ILE A 510 3.82 20.28 13.79
N GLY A 511 4.70 19.99 14.76
CA GLY A 511 5.18 20.96 15.75
C GLY A 511 5.83 22.19 15.12
N ARG A 512 6.61 22.01 14.05
CA ARG A 512 7.21 23.13 13.30
C ARG A 512 6.17 24.03 12.63
N VAL A 513 5.09 23.47 12.11
CA VAL A 513 4.01 24.26 11.50
C VAL A 513 3.26 25.07 12.57
N TYR A 514 2.95 24.47 13.73
CA TYR A 514 2.36 25.20 14.86
C TYR A 514 3.28 26.32 15.37
N TYR A 515 4.59 26.05 15.49
CA TYR A 515 5.57 27.07 15.85
C TYR A 515 5.57 28.24 14.85
N GLY A 516 5.53 27.96 13.54
CA GLY A 516 5.42 28.97 12.49
C GLY A 516 4.14 29.81 12.57
N MET A 517 3.05 29.24 13.10
CA MET A 517 1.81 29.95 13.41
C MET A 517 1.87 30.75 14.72
N ARG A 518 2.91 30.56 15.54
CA ARG A 518 3.08 31.07 16.91
C ARG A 518 2.15 30.42 17.94
N GLU A 519 1.64 29.23 17.63
CA GLU A 519 0.87 28.39 18.55
C GLU A 519 1.84 27.53 19.37
N TYR A 520 2.58 28.19 20.27
CA TYR A 520 3.74 27.59 20.95
C TYR A 520 3.40 26.41 21.85
N GLU A 521 2.24 26.43 22.51
CA GLU A 521 1.82 25.33 23.40
C GLU A 521 1.46 24.07 22.59
N GLU A 522 0.79 24.20 21.45
CA GLU A 522 0.53 23.06 20.56
C GLU A 522 1.84 22.54 19.92
N ALA A 523 2.76 23.44 19.55
CA ALA A 523 4.08 23.04 19.08
C ALA A 523 4.83 22.20 20.12
N LEU A 524 4.80 22.61 21.39
CA LEU A 524 5.42 21.87 22.50
C LEU A 524 4.80 20.49 22.72
N ARG A 525 3.47 20.35 22.57
CA ARG A 525 2.80 19.03 22.64
C ARG A 525 3.30 18.10 21.55
N PHE A 526 3.36 18.56 20.31
CA PHE A 526 3.85 17.74 19.19
C PHE A 526 5.36 17.47 19.25
N TYR A 527 6.18 18.39 19.75
CA TYR A 527 7.59 18.10 20.03
C TYR A 527 7.76 17.08 21.16
N THR A 528 6.89 17.10 22.17
CA THR A 528 6.85 16.06 23.21
C THR A 528 6.53 14.69 22.60
N ARG A 529 5.53 14.60 21.71
CA ARG A 529 5.24 13.37 20.94
C ARG A 529 6.42 12.89 20.09
N SER A 530 7.11 13.79 19.40
CA SER A 530 8.33 13.46 18.65
C SER A 530 9.38 12.80 19.55
N LEU A 531 9.59 13.32 20.77
CA LEU A 531 10.53 12.70 21.72
C LEU A 531 10.06 11.35 22.27
N GLU A 532 8.75 11.16 22.43
CA GLU A 532 8.14 9.89 22.88
C GLU A 532 8.31 8.79 21.81
N GLU A 533 8.04 9.11 20.53
CA GLU A 533 8.04 8.15 19.42
C GLU A 533 9.46 7.91 18.86
N MET A 534 10.22 8.98 18.65
CA MET A 534 11.51 8.95 17.93
C MET A 534 12.71 8.99 18.87
N GLY A 535 12.47 9.21 20.17
CA GLY A 535 13.51 9.36 21.17
C GLY A 535 14.14 10.75 21.20
N LYS A 536 15.17 10.88 22.05
CA LYS A 536 15.82 12.17 22.36
C LYS A 536 16.56 12.73 21.14
N HIS A 537 16.18 13.93 20.69
CA HIS A 537 16.82 14.57 19.53
C HIS A 537 17.17 16.05 19.79
N HIS A 538 18.40 16.44 19.44
CA HIS A 538 18.94 17.78 19.72
C HIS A 538 18.16 18.90 19.02
N VAL A 539 17.66 18.68 17.80
CA VAL A 539 16.86 19.67 17.06
C VAL A 539 15.47 19.83 17.68
N THR A 540 14.88 18.75 18.20
CA THR A 540 13.57 18.81 18.86
C THR A 540 13.66 19.63 20.15
N TYR A 541 14.65 19.35 21.01
CA TYR A 541 14.89 20.16 22.20
C TYR A 541 15.19 21.63 21.88
N HIS A 542 15.97 21.90 20.83
CA HIS A 542 16.19 23.28 20.39
C HIS A 542 14.88 24.00 20.05
N ASN A 543 13.98 23.36 19.29
CA ASN A 543 12.69 23.97 18.94
C ASN A 543 11.75 24.12 20.15
N MET A 544 11.76 23.17 21.09
CA MET A 544 11.05 23.33 22.37
C MET A 544 11.59 24.54 23.16
N GLY A 545 12.90 24.71 23.21
CA GLY A 545 13.54 25.87 23.84
C GLY A 545 13.11 27.20 23.21
N LEU A 546 12.96 27.24 21.88
CA LEU A 546 12.41 28.41 21.17
C LEU A 546 10.95 28.70 21.57
N CYS A 547 10.13 27.65 21.76
CA CYS A 547 8.75 27.82 22.21
C CYS A 547 8.70 28.40 23.62
N PHE A 548 9.41 27.80 24.58
CA PHE A 548 9.47 28.29 25.96
C PHE A 548 10.03 29.70 26.06
N TYR A 549 11.07 30.02 25.28
CA TYR A 549 11.59 31.39 25.21
C TYR A 549 10.51 32.37 24.73
N SER A 550 9.78 32.00 23.68
CA SER A 550 8.71 32.83 23.09
C SER A 550 7.54 33.05 24.06
N THR A 551 7.26 32.11 24.95
CA THR A 551 6.26 32.21 26.02
C THR A 551 6.83 32.75 27.34
N ARG A 552 8.06 33.28 27.35
CA ARG A 552 8.76 33.84 28.54
C ARG A 552 9.04 32.86 29.68
N ARG A 553 9.04 31.56 29.38
CA ARG A 553 9.41 30.47 30.29
C ARG A 553 10.92 30.20 30.19
N LEU A 554 11.70 31.19 30.62
CA LEU A 554 13.16 31.20 30.43
C LEU A 554 13.90 30.03 31.12
N PRO A 555 13.53 29.58 32.34
CA PRO A 555 14.14 28.40 32.94
C PRO A 555 13.96 27.12 32.10
N GLU A 556 12.75 26.86 31.60
CA GLU A 556 12.49 25.70 30.75
C GLU A 556 13.20 25.79 29.39
N ALA A 557 13.33 27.01 28.85
CA ALA A 557 14.11 27.26 27.65
C ALA A 557 15.60 26.95 27.86
N LEU A 558 16.15 27.32 29.03
CA LEU A 558 17.53 27.01 29.42
C LEU A 558 17.76 25.49 29.43
N ASP A 559 16.90 24.75 30.12
CA ASP A 559 16.97 23.28 30.23
C ASP A 559 16.96 22.63 28.84
N CYS A 560 16.07 23.10 27.95
CA CYS A 560 15.98 22.61 26.57
C CYS A 560 17.26 22.87 25.75
N PHE A 561 17.82 24.08 25.80
CA PHE A 561 19.02 24.40 25.03
C PHE A 561 20.26 23.66 25.57
N GLN A 562 20.33 23.42 26.89
CA GLN A 562 21.36 22.57 27.49
C GLN A 562 21.23 21.11 27.05
N ALA A 563 20.01 20.57 27.04
CA ALA A 563 19.78 19.22 26.52
C ALA A 563 20.18 19.10 25.05
N ALA A 564 19.86 20.09 24.22
CA ALA A 564 20.24 20.13 22.82
C ALA A 564 21.77 20.17 22.62
N THR A 565 22.50 21.02 23.36
CA THR A 565 23.98 21.11 23.26
C THR A 565 24.69 19.90 23.86
N LYS A 566 24.11 19.26 24.89
CA LYS A 566 24.63 18.00 25.46
C LYS A 566 24.52 16.85 24.46
N LEU A 567 23.41 16.77 23.72
CA LEU A 567 23.22 15.75 22.68
C LEU A 567 24.06 16.02 21.43
N ASN A 568 24.27 17.29 21.08
CA ASN A 568 25.15 17.68 19.97
C ASN A 568 25.90 18.97 20.29
N SER A 569 27.15 18.83 20.75
CA SER A 569 28.01 19.96 21.13
C SER A 569 28.38 20.87 19.96
N CYS A 570 28.29 20.37 18.72
CA CYS A 570 28.57 21.13 17.50
C CYS A 570 27.34 21.89 16.98
N TYR A 571 26.17 21.75 17.61
CA TYR A 571 24.95 22.42 17.17
C TYR A 571 24.91 23.90 17.59
N GLN A 572 25.60 24.73 16.80
CA GLN A 572 25.83 26.15 17.07
C GLN A 572 24.55 26.94 17.38
N LYS A 573 23.44 26.62 16.69
CA LYS A 573 22.15 27.29 16.91
C LYS A 573 21.69 27.18 18.38
N ALA A 574 21.75 25.99 18.98
CA ALA A 574 21.38 25.82 20.38
C ALA A 574 22.37 26.50 21.33
N ALA A 575 23.68 26.48 21.04
CA ALA A 575 24.69 27.15 21.85
C ALA A 575 24.48 28.68 21.89
N THR A 576 24.17 29.30 20.75
CA THR A 576 23.84 30.74 20.67
C THR A 576 22.62 31.08 21.50
N TRP A 577 21.56 30.27 21.42
CA TRP A 577 20.35 30.48 22.20
C TRP A 577 20.56 30.22 23.70
N LEU A 578 21.36 29.23 24.06
CA LEU A 578 21.75 28.95 25.44
C LEU A 578 22.43 30.18 26.07
N GLN A 579 23.43 30.75 25.40
CA GLN A 579 24.12 31.95 25.86
C GLN A 579 23.16 33.14 26.01
N ARG A 580 22.23 33.29 25.05
CA ARG A 580 21.22 34.36 25.10
C ARG A 580 20.31 34.22 26.32
N VAL A 581 19.77 33.03 26.58
CA VAL A 581 18.89 32.79 27.73
C VAL A 581 19.63 32.98 29.05
N GLN A 582 20.88 32.52 29.15
CA GLN A 582 21.72 32.72 30.34
C GLN A 582 21.95 34.20 30.66
N ASN A 583 22.11 35.05 29.64
CA ASN A 583 22.27 36.49 29.84
C ASN A 583 20.97 37.20 30.27
N GLU A 584 19.80 36.61 29.98
CA GLU A 584 18.48 37.15 30.34
C GLU A 584 17.99 36.65 31.71
N LEU A 585 18.57 35.57 32.25
CA LEU A 585 18.25 34.99 33.56
C LEU A 585 19.09 35.61 34.69
N SER A 586 18.57 35.60 35.92
CA SER A 586 19.37 35.97 37.08
C SER A 586 20.45 34.91 37.38
N PRO A 587 21.58 35.27 38.02
CA PRO A 587 22.62 34.31 38.38
C PRO A 587 22.09 33.12 39.20
N GLU A 588 21.14 33.36 40.11
CA GLU A 588 20.48 32.33 40.91
C GLU A 588 19.67 31.35 40.05
N GLN A 589 18.96 31.85 39.04
CA GLN A 589 18.20 31.02 38.09
C GLN A 589 19.11 30.21 37.17
N VAL A 590 20.25 30.77 36.76
CA VAL A 590 21.25 30.07 35.95
C VAL A 590 21.91 28.94 36.75
N VAL A 591 22.28 29.19 38.01
CA VAL A 591 22.86 28.16 38.90
C VAL A 591 21.83 27.06 39.17
N ALA A 592 20.59 27.42 39.52
CA ALA A 592 19.53 26.44 39.75
C ALA A 592 19.20 25.59 38.52
N GLY A 593 19.27 26.17 37.30
CA GLY A 593 19.12 25.42 36.05
C GLY A 593 20.29 24.49 35.78
N ASN A 594 21.53 24.93 36.03
CA ASN A 594 22.73 24.10 35.85
C ASN A 594 22.85 22.94 36.84
N GLU A 595 22.26 23.06 38.04
CA GLU A 595 22.29 22.04 39.10
C GLU A 595 21.16 21.01 38.99
N LYS A 596 20.15 21.22 38.14
CA LYS A 596 19.10 20.21 37.89
C LYS A 596 19.66 19.04 37.09
N GLU A 597 19.73 17.88 37.71
CA GLU A 597 19.82 16.62 36.98
C GLU A 597 18.43 16.21 36.45
N GLU A 598 18.40 16.07 35.13
CA GLU A 598 17.48 15.31 34.29
C GLU A 598 16.19 15.94 33.74
N HIS A 599 16.22 16.03 32.40
CA HIS A 599 15.16 16.12 31.41
C HIS A 599 14.33 17.42 31.38
N PRO A 600 14.35 18.15 30.24
CA PRO A 600 13.47 19.30 30.05
C PRO A 600 12.01 18.92 30.29
N PRO A 601 11.18 19.84 30.82
CA PRO A 601 9.81 19.54 31.15
C PRO A 601 9.04 19.14 29.88
N LEU A 602 8.54 17.90 29.89
CA LEU A 602 7.55 17.44 28.93
C LEU A 602 6.19 18.06 29.28
N VAL A 603 5.43 18.49 28.28
CA VAL A 603 4.13 19.11 28.53
C VAL A 603 3.10 18.03 28.82
N SER A 604 2.35 18.17 29.92
CA SER A 604 1.24 17.27 30.28
C SER A 604 0.19 17.27 29.17
N MET A 605 -0.14 16.06 28.72
CA MET A 605 -1.04 15.82 27.59
C MET A 605 -2.48 15.66 28.09
N GLN A 606 -3.42 16.39 27.51
CA GLN A 606 -4.79 15.89 27.35
C GLN A 606 -4.78 15.06 26.06
N GLN A 607 -5.27 13.82 26.12
CA GLN A 607 -5.15 12.84 25.04
C GLN A 607 -5.68 13.43 23.72
N ILE A 608 -4.77 13.72 22.80
CA ILE A 608 -5.03 13.71 21.35
C ILE A 608 -4.68 12.29 20.86
N ASP A 609 -5.07 11.28 21.64
CA ASP A 609 -5.01 9.91 21.19
C ASP A 609 -6.23 9.68 20.30
N VAL A 610 -6.16 8.67 19.45
CA VAL A 610 -7.34 8.07 18.83
C VAL A 610 -8.17 7.49 19.98
N GLU A 611 -8.95 8.31 20.69
CA GLU A 611 -10.07 7.82 21.46
C GLU A 611 -10.99 7.17 20.43
N VAL A 612 -10.99 5.84 20.41
CA VAL A 612 -12.12 5.04 19.94
C VAL A 612 -13.17 5.25 21.03
N PRO A 613 -14.13 6.18 20.89
CA PRO A 613 -15.09 6.42 21.95
C PRO A 613 -15.91 5.15 22.10
N ASN A 614 -16.17 4.72 23.34
CA ASN A 614 -17.14 3.65 23.56
C ASN A 614 -18.45 4.02 22.86
N PRO A 615 -19.15 3.06 22.22
CA PRO A 615 -20.43 3.34 21.60
C PRO A 615 -21.33 3.98 22.65
N VAL A 616 -21.76 5.21 22.37
CA VAL A 616 -22.77 5.89 23.16
C VAL A 616 -24.03 5.04 23.03
N ASP A 617 -24.60 4.61 24.15
CA ASP A 617 -25.88 3.90 24.18
C ASP A 617 -26.90 4.66 23.30
N PRO A 618 -27.59 3.99 22.37
CA PRO A 618 -28.49 4.67 21.44
C PRO A 618 -29.62 5.34 22.23
N LEU A 619 -29.78 6.66 22.01
CA LEU A 619 -30.95 7.44 22.41
C LEU A 619 -32.20 7.04 21.62
#